data_AF-A0A2M7U3B3-F1
#
_entry.id   AF-A0A2M7U3B3-F1
#
_cell.length_a   1.000
_cell.length_b   1.000
_cell.length_c   1.000
_cell.angle_alpha   90.00
_cell.angle_beta   90.00
_cell.angle_gamma   90.00
#
_symmetry.space_group_name_H-M   'P 1'
#
loop_
_entity.id
_entity.type
_entity.pdbx_description
1 polymer ?
#
loop_
_entity_poly.entity_id
_entity_poly.type
_entity_poly.pdbx_seq_one_letter_code
_entity_poly.pdbx_strand_id
1 'polypeptide(L)'
;MGWLNAVAGEYPETVRVFGHNGNPPKPGEIFKQPDLARTLNRIRKYGPDGFYKGVVADKLVESVTAAGGVITLKDLANYQPILRRPLTGSYHGYEVISMPPPSSGGIALISMLNMLENFRMDTLAWHGADYIQVLTEVER
;
A
#
# COMPACT_ATOMS: atom_id res chain seq x y z
N MET A 1 8.23 2.71 27.31
CA MET A 1 9.41 2.57 26.43
C MET A 1 9.19 1.39 25.48
N GLY A 2 8.40 1.61 24.43
CA GLY A 2 7.91 0.57 23.51
C GLY A 2 8.74 0.48 22.23
N TRP A 3 8.06 0.30 21.10
CA TRP A 3 8.64 0.08 19.76
C TRP A 3 9.78 1.03 19.36
N LEU A 4 9.83 2.28 19.85
CA LEU A 4 10.95 3.21 19.58
C LEU A 4 12.31 2.61 19.96
N ASN A 5 12.41 1.95 21.13
CA ASN A 5 13.67 1.33 21.55
C ASN A 5 14.01 0.09 20.70
N ALA A 6 12.98 -0.63 20.22
CA ALA A 6 13.16 -1.80 19.37
C ALA A 6 13.72 -1.45 17.99
N VAL A 7 13.46 -0.23 17.49
CA VAL A 7 13.89 0.21 16.15
C VAL A 7 15.03 1.23 16.18
N ALA A 8 15.45 1.71 17.35
CA ALA A 8 16.41 2.81 17.47
C ALA A 8 17.79 2.53 16.88
N GLY A 9 18.27 1.28 17.00
CA GLY A 9 19.57 0.88 16.45
C GLY A 9 19.58 0.77 14.92
N GLU A 10 18.46 0.37 14.33
CA GLU A 10 18.36 0.09 12.89
C GLU A 10 17.81 1.28 12.09
N TYR A 11 16.92 2.08 12.69
CA TYR A 11 16.20 3.15 12.01
C TYR A 11 16.24 4.47 12.80
N PRO A 12 17.43 5.11 12.94
CA PRO A 12 17.60 6.33 13.72
C PRO A 12 16.75 7.50 13.19
N GLU A 13 16.54 7.58 11.87
CA GLU A 13 15.69 8.61 11.26
C GLU A 13 14.21 8.44 11.64
N THR A 14 13.72 7.20 11.75
CA THR A 14 12.36 6.91 12.24
C THR A 14 12.21 7.39 13.69
N VAL A 15 13.20 7.12 14.55
CA VAL A 15 13.16 7.61 15.93
C VAL A 15 13.23 9.14 15.99
N ARG A 16 14.05 9.78 15.17
CA ARG A 16 14.15 11.25 15.12
C ARG A 16 12.82 11.89 14.70
N VAL A 17 12.15 11.35 13.69
CA VAL A 17 10.88 11.90 13.18
C VAL A 17 9.73 11.60 14.14
N PHE A 18 9.56 10.33 14.53
CA PHE A 18 8.39 9.88 15.27
C PHE A 18 8.55 9.88 16.79
N GLY A 19 9.76 10.10 17.29
CA GLY A 19 10.08 9.99 18.71
C GLY A 19 10.28 11.31 19.44
N HIS A 20 10.00 12.49 18.86
CA HIS A 20 9.84 13.81 19.54
C HIS A 20 10.50 13.90 20.95
N ASN A 21 11.83 14.08 21.01
CA ASN A 21 12.61 14.13 22.27
C ASN A 21 12.59 12.84 23.11
N GLY A 22 12.63 11.67 22.47
CA GLY A 22 12.67 10.36 23.10
C GLY A 22 11.32 9.70 23.38
N ASN A 23 10.19 10.37 23.07
CA ASN A 23 8.84 9.81 23.18
C ASN A 23 7.97 10.12 21.95
N PRO A 24 7.09 9.20 21.52
CA PRO A 24 6.16 9.50 20.44
C PRO A 24 5.18 10.61 20.83
N PRO A 25 4.68 11.40 19.86
CA PRO A 25 3.63 12.38 20.10
C PRO A 25 2.41 11.76 20.79
N LYS A 26 1.87 12.47 21.77
CA LYS A 26 0.66 12.06 22.49
C LYS A 26 -0.60 12.59 21.81
N PRO A 27 -1.78 11.99 22.07
CA PRO A 27 -3.05 12.57 21.63
C PRO A 27 -3.16 14.04 22.04
N GLY A 28 -3.50 14.90 21.09
CA GLY A 28 -3.59 16.34 21.28
C GLY A 28 -2.30 17.13 20.98
N GLU A 29 -1.15 16.47 20.80
CA GLU A 29 0.10 17.14 20.43
C GLU A 29 0.20 17.36 18.90
N ILE A 30 0.90 18.42 18.50
CA ILE A 30 1.14 18.74 17.08
C ILE A 30 2.34 17.95 16.57
N PHE A 31 2.10 17.02 15.65
CA PHE A 31 3.14 16.27 14.96
C PHE A 31 3.65 17.01 13.72
N LYS A 32 4.89 17.51 13.74
CA LYS A 32 5.49 18.25 12.62
C LYS A 32 6.50 17.40 11.86
N GLN A 33 6.38 17.37 10.53
CA GLN A 33 7.28 16.63 9.64
C GLN A 33 7.92 17.57 8.60
N PRO A 34 8.86 18.45 9.00
CA PRO A 34 9.45 19.44 8.10
C PRO A 34 10.22 18.81 6.93
N ASP A 35 10.77 17.61 7.11
CA ASP A 35 11.55 16.92 6.09
C ASP A 35 10.65 16.32 5.01
N LEU A 36 9.51 15.73 5.42
CA LEU A 36 8.45 15.34 4.51
C LEU A 36 7.88 16.54 3.76
N ALA A 37 7.67 17.68 4.45
CA ALA A 37 7.22 18.91 3.81
C ALA A 37 8.21 19.41 2.74
N ARG A 38 9.52 19.30 2.96
CA ARG A 38 10.54 19.61 1.93
C ARG A 38 10.44 18.67 0.74
N THR A 39 10.21 17.38 0.97
CA THR A 39 9.98 16.38 -0.10
C THR A 39 8.73 16.72 -0.93
N LEU A 40 7.60 16.97 -0.28
CA LEU A 40 6.35 17.37 -0.95
C LEU A 40 6.50 18.69 -1.73
N ASN A 41 7.25 19.65 -1.20
CA ASN A 41 7.56 20.90 -1.91
C ASN A 41 8.36 20.66 -3.20
N ARG A 42 9.26 19.68 -3.20
CA ARG A 42 10.00 19.29 -4.40
C ARG A 42 9.09 18.62 -5.42
N ILE A 43 8.22 17.70 -4.99
CA ILE A 43 7.22 17.08 -5.87
C ILE A 43 6.31 18.16 -6.48
N ARG A 44 5.84 19.11 -5.66
CA ARG A 44 5.05 20.25 -6.14
C ARG A 44 5.78 21.07 -7.20
N LYS A 45 7.08 21.33 -7.02
CA LYS A 45 7.86 22.20 -7.90
C LYS A 45 8.35 21.51 -9.18
N TYR A 46 8.68 20.23 -9.11
CA TYR A 46 9.36 19.49 -10.18
C TYR A 46 8.55 18.28 -10.68
N GLY A 47 7.31 18.11 -10.23
CA GLY A 47 6.49 16.95 -10.54
C GLY A 47 7.12 15.63 -10.04
N PRO A 48 6.97 14.51 -10.77
CA PRO A 48 7.54 13.23 -10.35
C PRO A 48 9.06 13.24 -10.22
N ASP A 49 9.76 14.06 -11.03
CA ASP A 49 11.21 14.24 -10.94
C ASP A 49 11.65 14.84 -9.59
N GLY A 50 10.74 15.48 -8.86
CA GLY A 50 10.99 15.92 -7.49
C GLY A 50 11.23 14.79 -6.49
N PHE A 51 10.80 13.57 -6.82
CA PHE A 51 10.99 12.33 -6.03
C PHE A 51 11.95 11.37 -6.71
N TYR A 52 11.74 11.04 -7.99
CA TYR A 52 12.51 10.01 -8.71
C TYR A 52 13.90 10.48 -9.16
N LYS A 53 14.21 11.78 -9.03
CA LYS A 53 15.51 12.37 -9.38
C LYS A 53 15.99 13.39 -8.35
N GLY A 54 17.29 13.69 -8.41
CA GLY A 54 17.97 14.66 -7.55
C GLY A 54 17.89 14.31 -6.06
N VAL A 55 17.93 15.34 -5.21
CA VAL A 55 18.18 15.19 -3.76
C VAL A 55 17.30 14.16 -3.03
N VAL A 56 16.03 13.98 -3.42
CA VAL A 56 15.16 12.98 -2.78
C VAL A 56 15.56 11.56 -3.19
N ALA A 57 15.82 11.34 -4.48
CA ALA A 57 16.33 10.07 -5.00
C ALA A 57 17.71 9.74 -4.41
N ASP A 58 18.61 10.72 -4.32
CA ASP A 58 19.94 10.55 -3.74
C ASP A 58 19.85 10.10 -2.28
N LYS A 59 19.03 10.78 -1.47
CA LYS A 59 18.80 10.43 -0.05
C LYS A 59 18.13 9.08 0.12
N LEU A 60 17.20 8.71 -0.76
CA LEU A 60 16.55 7.41 -0.73
C LEU A 60 17.57 6.30 -0.98
N VAL A 61 18.36 6.42 -2.05
CA VAL A 61 19.38 5.42 -2.41
C VAL A 61 20.45 5.32 -1.32
N GLU A 62 20.94 6.45 -0.80
CA GLU A 62 21.88 6.47 0.32
C GLU A 62 21.32 5.70 1.53
N SER A 63 20.07 5.98 1.92
CA SER A 63 19.42 5.32 3.05
C SER A 63 19.18 3.83 2.80
N VAL A 64 18.77 3.44 1.59
CA VAL A 64 18.52 2.04 1.24
C VAL A 64 19.83 1.26 1.21
N THR A 65 20.87 1.80 0.59
CA THR A 65 22.20 1.17 0.52
C THR A 65 22.82 1.04 1.90
N ALA A 66 22.72 2.07 2.76
CA ALA A 66 23.21 2.01 4.14
C ALA A 66 22.52 0.91 4.97
N ALA A 67 21.26 0.57 4.65
CA ALA A 67 20.51 -0.52 5.25
C ALA A 67 20.70 -1.89 4.56
N GLY A 68 21.62 -2.00 3.59
CA GLY A 68 21.89 -3.24 2.85
C GLY A 68 20.88 -3.56 1.73
N GLY A 69 20.04 -2.61 1.35
CA GLY A 69 19.10 -2.76 0.23
C GLY A 69 19.73 -2.45 -1.13
N VAL A 70 18.98 -2.71 -2.21
CA VAL A 70 19.49 -2.78 -3.58
C VAL A 70 18.96 -1.70 -4.53
N ILE A 71 18.11 -0.78 -4.07
CA ILE A 71 17.54 0.27 -4.92
C ILE A 71 18.64 1.26 -5.32
N THR A 72 18.77 1.51 -6.62
CA THR A 72 19.72 2.45 -7.20
C THR A 72 19.02 3.66 -7.83
N LEU A 73 19.80 4.72 -8.13
CA LEU A 73 19.29 5.86 -8.90
C LEU A 73 18.79 5.45 -10.29
N LYS A 74 19.39 4.40 -10.88
CA LYS A 74 18.97 3.84 -12.16
C LYS A 74 17.58 3.19 -12.04
N ASP A 75 17.29 2.50 -10.94
CA ASP A 75 15.97 1.90 -10.71
C ASP A 75 14.90 2.98 -10.57
N LEU A 76 15.18 4.05 -9.83
CA LEU A 76 14.27 5.18 -9.70
C LEU A 76 14.04 5.91 -11.02
N ALA A 77 15.09 6.14 -11.80
CA ALA A 77 14.99 6.81 -13.10
C ALA A 77 14.24 5.98 -14.16
N ASN A 78 14.32 4.64 -14.05
CA ASN A 78 13.64 3.73 -14.96
C ASN A 78 12.23 3.34 -14.50
N TYR A 79 11.81 3.71 -13.29
CA TYR A 79 10.47 3.44 -12.82
C TYR A 79 9.43 4.13 -13.71
N GLN A 80 8.43 3.38 -14.15
CA GLN A 80 7.32 3.91 -14.94
C GLN A 80 6.00 3.32 -14.44
N PRO A 81 4.98 4.14 -14.15
CA PRO A 81 3.63 3.64 -13.93
C PRO A 81 3.09 3.07 -15.24
N ILE A 82 2.47 1.89 -15.18
CA ILE A 82 1.85 1.25 -16.34
C ILE A 82 0.34 1.41 -16.22
N LEU A 83 -0.26 2.15 -17.14
CA LEU A 83 -1.71 2.20 -17.29
C LEU A 83 -2.20 0.87 -17.86
N ARG A 84 -3.18 0.25 -17.20
CA ARG A 84 -3.71 -1.06 -17.58
C ARG A 84 -5.21 -0.96 -17.75
N ARG A 85 -5.76 -1.76 -18.67
CA ARG A 85 -7.21 -1.94 -18.76
C ARG A 85 -7.69 -2.65 -17.49
N PRO A 86 -8.78 -2.18 -16.86
CA PRO A 86 -9.31 -2.85 -15.68
C PRO A 86 -9.77 -4.27 -16.03
N LEU A 87 -9.81 -5.13 -15.03
CA LEU A 87 -10.46 -6.42 -15.15
C LEU A 87 -11.96 -6.23 -14.90
N THR A 88 -12.78 -6.72 -15.81
CA THR A 88 -14.24 -6.58 -15.74
C THR A 88 -14.90 -7.95 -15.66
N GLY A 89 -15.90 -8.08 -14.80
CA GLY A 89 -16.77 -9.24 -14.69
C GLY A 89 -18.22 -8.83 -14.51
N SER A 90 -19.12 -9.79 -14.38
CA SER A 90 -20.53 -9.56 -14.10
C SER A 90 -20.97 -10.39 -12.91
N TYR A 91 -21.89 -9.87 -12.10
CA TYR A 91 -22.53 -10.62 -11.02
C TYR A 91 -23.97 -10.14 -10.86
N HIS A 92 -24.95 -11.04 -11.09
CA HIS A 92 -26.38 -10.72 -10.97
C HIS A 92 -26.81 -9.44 -11.72
N GLY A 93 -26.30 -9.26 -12.94
CA GLY A 93 -26.63 -8.12 -13.82
C GLY A 93 -25.84 -6.83 -13.54
N TYR A 94 -24.95 -6.83 -12.56
CA TYR A 94 -24.04 -5.71 -12.29
C TYR A 94 -22.69 -5.94 -12.96
N GLU A 95 -22.10 -4.88 -13.52
CA GLU A 95 -20.70 -4.88 -13.94
C GLU A 95 -19.80 -4.67 -12.73
N VAL A 96 -18.79 -5.53 -12.57
CA VAL A 96 -17.78 -5.46 -11.52
C VAL A 96 -16.45 -5.11 -12.15
N ILE A 97 -15.91 -3.94 -11.81
CA ILE A 97 -14.65 -3.42 -12.35
C ILE A 97 -13.59 -3.45 -11.24
N SER A 98 -12.47 -4.14 -11.48
CA SER A 98 -11.40 -4.31 -10.50
C SER A 98 -9.99 -4.26 -11.13
N MET A 99 -8.96 -4.39 -10.30
CA MET A 99 -7.56 -4.26 -10.73
C MET A 99 -7.07 -5.52 -11.48
N PRO A 100 -6.38 -5.35 -12.63
CA PRO A 100 -5.72 -6.45 -13.33
C PRO A 100 -4.37 -6.80 -12.65
N PRO A 101 -3.66 -7.86 -13.12
CA PRO A 101 -2.26 -8.06 -12.78
C PRO A 101 -1.44 -6.76 -12.93
N PRO A 102 -0.59 -6.40 -11.95
CA PRO A 102 0.04 -7.28 -10.95
C PRO A 102 -0.77 -7.52 -9.67
N SER A 103 -1.99 -6.97 -9.53
CA SER A 103 -2.87 -7.33 -8.42
C SER A 103 -3.55 -8.68 -8.69
N SER A 104 -3.57 -9.56 -7.69
CA SER A 104 -4.38 -10.80 -7.72
C SER A 104 -5.84 -10.53 -7.36
N GLY A 105 -6.14 -9.41 -6.69
CA GLY A 105 -7.44 -9.15 -6.08
C GLY A 105 -8.60 -9.12 -7.08
N GLY A 106 -8.42 -8.53 -8.25
CA GLY A 106 -9.48 -8.51 -9.27
C GLY A 106 -9.79 -9.90 -9.83
N ILE A 107 -8.75 -10.71 -10.09
CA ILE A 107 -8.92 -12.08 -10.59
C ILE A 107 -9.62 -12.94 -9.54
N ALA A 108 -9.16 -12.88 -8.28
CA ALA A 108 -9.78 -13.62 -7.19
C ALA A 108 -11.24 -13.20 -7.01
N LEU A 109 -11.50 -11.90 -6.88
CA LEU A 109 -12.85 -11.36 -6.68
C LEU A 109 -13.82 -11.80 -7.77
N ILE A 110 -13.47 -11.58 -9.04
CA ILE A 110 -14.37 -11.91 -10.15
C ILE A 110 -14.56 -13.42 -10.29
N SER A 111 -13.51 -14.22 -10.08
CA SER A 111 -13.63 -15.69 -10.08
C SER A 111 -14.59 -16.17 -8.98
N MET A 112 -14.46 -15.64 -7.76
CA MET A 112 -15.32 -15.98 -6.64
C MET A 112 -16.77 -15.56 -6.88
N LEU A 113 -17.01 -14.37 -7.42
CA LEU A 113 -18.36 -13.93 -7.79
C LEU A 113 -18.98 -14.83 -8.88
N ASN A 114 -18.21 -15.23 -9.88
CA ASN A 114 -18.67 -16.18 -10.91
C ASN A 114 -19.02 -17.55 -10.31
N MET A 115 -18.28 -18.02 -9.30
CA MET A 115 -18.61 -19.26 -8.59
C MET A 115 -19.90 -19.09 -7.77
N LEU A 116 -20.02 -17.99 -7.02
CA LEU A 116 -21.19 -17.67 -6.20
C LEU A 116 -22.46 -17.47 -7.02
N GLU A 117 -22.37 -17.08 -8.29
CA GLU A 117 -23.52 -16.92 -9.18
C GLU A 117 -24.29 -18.24 -9.40
N ASN A 118 -23.67 -19.38 -9.11
CA ASN A 118 -24.31 -20.70 -9.15
C ASN A 118 -25.13 -21.03 -7.89
N PHE A 119 -25.09 -20.16 -6.86
CA PHE A 119 -25.76 -20.36 -5.58
C PHE A 119 -26.87 -19.33 -5.36
N ARG A 120 -27.96 -19.77 -4.75
CA ARG A 120 -29.06 -18.90 -4.30
C ARG A 120 -28.72 -18.26 -2.96
N MET A 121 -27.70 -17.41 -2.96
CA MET A 121 -27.19 -16.75 -1.74
C MET A 121 -28.28 -15.94 -1.03
N ASP A 122 -29.25 -15.40 -1.78
CA ASP A 122 -30.43 -14.68 -1.29
C ASP A 122 -31.38 -15.53 -0.42
N THR A 123 -31.31 -16.86 -0.56
CA THR A 123 -32.14 -17.80 0.21
C THR A 123 -31.47 -18.29 1.49
N LEU A 124 -30.16 -18.07 1.64
CA LEU A 124 -29.41 -18.47 2.81
C LEU A 124 -29.50 -17.39 3.89
N ALA A 125 -29.64 -17.81 5.15
CA ALA A 125 -29.57 -16.87 6.26
C ALA A 125 -28.20 -16.19 6.27
N TRP A 126 -28.18 -14.86 6.28
CA TRP A 126 -26.92 -14.10 6.37
C TRP A 126 -26.16 -14.52 7.63
N HIS A 127 -24.89 -14.91 7.45
CA HIS A 127 -24.03 -15.50 8.49
C HIS A 127 -24.54 -16.84 9.09
N GLY A 128 -25.49 -17.51 8.44
CA GLY A 128 -25.84 -18.89 8.74
C GLY A 128 -24.73 -19.87 8.33
N ALA A 129 -24.78 -21.08 8.88
CA ALA A 129 -23.76 -22.10 8.62
C ALA A 129 -23.58 -22.39 7.12
N ASP A 130 -24.67 -22.57 6.37
CA ASP A 130 -24.61 -22.84 4.93
C ASP A 130 -24.07 -21.66 4.12
N TYR A 131 -24.43 -20.42 4.50
CA TYR A 131 -23.90 -19.21 3.88
C TYR A 131 -22.38 -19.13 4.04
N ILE A 132 -21.89 -19.34 5.27
CA ILE A 132 -20.47 -19.30 5.59
C ILE A 132 -19.73 -20.45 4.90
N GLN A 133 -20.31 -21.64 4.84
CA GLN A 133 -19.72 -22.79 4.15
C GLN A 133 -19.50 -22.50 2.67
N VAL A 134 -20.52 -21.96 1.97
CA VAL A 134 -20.40 -21.63 0.54
C VAL A 134 -19.32 -20.57 0.32
N LEU A 135 -19.30 -19.49 1.10
CA LEU A 135 -18.25 -18.47 0.97
C LEU A 135 -16.86 -19.06 1.22
N THR A 136 -16.71 -19.84 2.29
CA THR A 136 -15.42 -20.43 2.67
C THR A 136 -14.86 -21.35 1.59
N GLU A 137 -15.69 -22.20 0.98
CA GLU A 137 -15.22 -23.10 -0.08
C GLU A 137 -14.95 -22.37 -1.40
N VAL A 138 -15.61 -21.23 -1.65
CA VAL A 138 -15.32 -20.40 -2.82
C VAL A 138 -14.00 -19.63 -2.66
N GLU A 139 -13.67 -19.19 -1.45
CA GLU A 139 -12.45 -18.43 -1.15
C GLU A 139 -11.18 -19.30 -1.03
N ARG A 140 -11.34 -20.63 -0.94
CA ARG A 140 -10.29 -21.60 -0.68
C ARG A 140 -9.40 -21.89 -1.89
#